data_AF-A0A329TMB3-F1
#
_entry.id   AF-A0A329TMB3-F1
#
_cell.length_a   1.000
_cell.length_b   1.000
_cell.length_c   1.000
_cell.angle_alpha   90.00
_cell.angle_beta   90.00
_cell.angle_gamma   90.00
#
_symmetry.space_group_name_H-M   'P 1'
#
loop_
_entity.id
_entity.type
_entity.pdbx_description
1 polymer ?
#
loop_
_entity_poly.entity_id
_entity_poly.type
_entity_poly.pdbx_seq_one_letter_code
_entity_poly.pdbx_strand_id
1 'polypeptide(L)'
;MSQSLSRRSFLKCAGSGAVSLAAALLTGVSAAALAPCYQGEPALLDGKAAVELLGYATAPGLGGALVYLSVENLSAKTLAVGASYLLSREVATTDELYTLGVGLTARCDGKPVRCGSFAAPLYGENAADASAFTLNLSAGRGAMLHCFCEVPENWETLELTYQPAFAAGQPMTFVVRRGADEVQLGPVPASPAEVGSVVDL
;
A
#
# COMPACT_ATOMS: atom_id res chain seq x y z
N MET A 1 -35.38 14.91 -3.40
CA MET A 1 -35.28 13.89 -2.35
C MET A 1 -33.94 13.18 -2.53
N SER A 2 -32.96 13.46 -1.67
CA SER A 2 -31.61 12.89 -1.76
C SER A 2 -31.62 11.49 -1.16
N GLN A 3 -31.34 10.46 -1.97
CA GLN A 3 -31.21 9.10 -1.47
C GLN A 3 -29.79 8.91 -0.94
N SER A 4 -29.67 8.78 0.38
CA SER A 4 -28.43 8.43 1.08
C SER A 4 -28.01 7.00 0.74
N LEU A 5 -26.89 6.83 0.04
CA LEU A 5 -26.24 5.53 -0.16
C LEU A 5 -25.59 5.06 1.16
N SER A 6 -26.07 3.95 1.70
CA SER A 6 -25.53 3.34 2.92
C SER A 6 -24.11 2.79 2.68
N ARG A 7 -23.23 2.92 3.71
CA ARG A 7 -21.87 2.35 3.77
C ARG A 7 -21.81 0.87 3.33
N ARG A 8 -22.88 0.11 3.55
CA ARG A 8 -22.99 -1.30 3.15
C ARG A 8 -23.27 -1.50 1.66
N SER A 9 -23.99 -0.57 1.03
CA SER A 9 -24.15 -0.54 -0.43
C SER A 9 -22.89 -0.01 -1.11
N PHE A 10 -22.20 0.92 -0.46
CA PHE A 10 -20.90 1.43 -0.90
C PHE A 10 -19.83 0.32 -0.93
N LEU A 11 -19.71 -0.48 0.14
CA LEU A 11 -18.80 -1.63 0.19
C LEU A 11 -19.16 -2.77 -0.79
N LYS A 12 -20.41 -2.85 -1.25
CA LYS A 12 -20.85 -3.83 -2.26
C LYS A 12 -20.64 -3.34 -3.70
N CYS A 13 -20.69 -2.03 -3.93
CA CYS A 13 -20.39 -1.41 -5.22
C CYS A 13 -18.89 -1.06 -5.38
N ALA A 14 -18.13 -0.98 -4.29
CA ALA A 14 -16.67 -0.84 -4.26
C ALA A 14 -15.94 -2.20 -4.35
N GLY A 15 -16.65 -3.24 -4.77
CA GLY A 15 -16.01 -4.37 -5.43
C GLY A 15 -15.83 -4.00 -6.90
N SER A 16 -14.57 -3.91 -7.33
CA SER A 16 -14.10 -3.52 -8.67
C SER A 16 -14.06 -2.01 -8.93
N GLY A 17 -12.84 -1.48 -9.02
CA GLY A 17 -12.53 -0.11 -9.40
C GLY A 17 -12.01 0.73 -8.24
N ALA A 18 -10.79 1.23 -8.39
CA ALA A 18 -10.24 2.31 -7.58
C ALA A 18 -11.29 3.43 -7.34
N VAL A 19 -11.13 4.19 -6.25
CA VAL A 19 -11.96 5.34 -5.84
C VAL A 19 -12.92 5.04 -4.69
N SER A 20 -12.39 5.10 -3.47
CA SER A 20 -13.16 5.45 -2.26
C SER A 20 -12.39 6.22 -1.19
N LEU A 21 -11.09 6.51 -1.38
CA LEU A 21 -10.33 7.42 -0.49
C LEU A 21 -10.39 8.89 -0.95
N ALA A 22 -10.74 9.15 -2.21
CA ALA A 22 -10.94 10.50 -2.75
C ALA A 22 -12.22 11.19 -2.23
N ALA A 23 -13.22 10.44 -1.72
CA ALA A 23 -14.46 11.03 -1.18
C ALA A 23 -14.33 11.50 0.28
N ALA A 24 -13.30 11.08 1.01
CA ALA A 24 -12.98 11.61 2.34
C ALA A 24 -12.01 12.79 2.29
N LEU A 25 -11.19 12.91 1.25
CA LEU A 25 -10.12 13.93 1.16
C LEU A 25 -10.44 15.12 0.25
N LEU A 26 -11.58 15.15 -0.46
CA LEU A 26 -11.94 16.25 -1.38
C LEU A 26 -13.17 17.08 -1.00
N THR A 27 -13.76 16.90 0.18
CA THR A 27 -14.73 17.86 0.74
C THR A 27 -14.13 18.54 1.97
N GLY A 28 -13.35 19.59 1.73
CA GLY A 28 -12.62 20.34 2.75
C GLY A 28 -13.43 20.66 4.01
N VAL A 29 -13.11 19.97 5.10
CA VAL A 29 -13.48 20.37 6.47
C VAL A 29 -12.26 20.18 7.37
N SER A 30 -11.82 21.31 7.90
CA SER A 30 -10.89 21.41 9.02
C SER A 30 -11.58 20.98 10.32
N ALA A 31 -10.80 20.40 11.25
CA ALA A 31 -11.07 20.21 12.67
C ALA A 31 -12.13 19.14 13.11
N ALA A 32 -11.58 18.09 13.71
CA ALA A 32 -12.17 17.19 14.73
C ALA A 32 -13.28 16.19 14.34
N ALA A 33 -13.09 14.96 14.84
CA ALA A 33 -14.07 13.87 15.05
C ALA A 33 -14.54 13.07 13.80
N LEU A 34 -14.71 11.74 13.77
CA LEU A 34 -14.66 10.67 14.78
C LEU A 34 -14.59 9.28 14.06
N ALA A 35 -13.52 8.52 14.33
CA ALA A 35 -13.30 7.07 14.18
C ALA A 35 -13.66 6.36 12.85
N PRO A 36 -12.62 5.98 12.08
CA PRO A 36 -12.06 4.63 12.15
C PRO A 36 -10.65 4.66 12.75
N CYS A 37 -10.30 3.60 13.47
CA CYS A 37 -9.02 3.48 14.15
C CYS A 37 -7.90 3.28 13.12
N TYR A 38 -7.22 4.36 12.72
CA TYR A 38 -5.81 4.32 12.34
C TYR A 38 -5.13 5.56 12.96
N GLN A 39 -4.26 5.34 13.95
CA GLN A 39 -3.54 6.44 14.61
C GLN A 39 -2.38 6.88 13.71
N GLY A 40 -2.59 7.90 12.87
CA GLY A 40 -1.48 8.60 12.22
C GLY A 40 -1.96 9.67 11.24
N GLU A 41 -1.43 10.89 11.38
CA GLU A 41 -1.37 11.82 10.25
C GLU A 41 -0.53 11.19 9.13
N PRO A 42 -0.82 11.44 7.84
CA PRO A 42 0.03 10.99 6.75
C PRO A 42 1.48 11.40 7.01
N ALA A 43 2.37 10.42 6.95
CA ALA A 43 3.76 10.64 7.26
C ALA A 43 4.41 11.39 6.06
N LEU A 44 4.99 12.56 6.33
CA LEU A 44 5.61 13.40 5.29
C LEU A 44 7.09 13.04 5.07
N LEU A 45 7.40 12.51 3.90
CA LEU A 45 8.75 12.14 3.46
C LEU A 45 9.42 13.35 2.85
N ASP A 46 10.28 14.02 3.62
CA ASP A 46 11.09 15.17 3.13
C ASP A 46 10.24 16.28 2.47
N GLY A 47 8.96 16.40 2.88
CA GLY A 47 7.97 17.30 2.27
C GLY A 47 7.60 16.98 0.81
N LYS A 48 8.11 15.87 0.25
CA LYS A 48 7.92 15.46 -1.15
C LYS A 48 6.75 14.51 -1.34
N ALA A 49 6.51 13.64 -0.37
CA ALA A 49 5.44 12.67 -0.43
C ALA A 49 4.74 12.51 0.91
N ALA A 50 3.44 12.20 0.87
CA ALA A 50 2.69 11.70 2.01
C ALA A 50 2.56 10.18 1.90
N VAL A 51 2.82 9.48 2.99
CA VAL A 51 2.66 8.02 3.07
C VAL A 51 1.75 7.67 4.23
N GLU A 52 0.75 6.84 3.95
CA GLU A 52 -0.22 6.39 4.95
C GLU A 52 -0.33 4.87 4.93
N LEU A 53 -0.45 4.26 6.10
CA LEU A 53 -0.75 2.84 6.21
C LEU A 53 -2.27 2.64 6.14
N LEU A 54 -2.71 1.94 5.09
CA LEU A 54 -4.12 1.66 4.83
C LEU A 54 -4.63 0.42 5.59
N GLY A 55 -3.71 -0.44 6.02
CA GLY A 55 -3.99 -1.67 6.75
C GLY A 55 -3.23 -2.88 6.19
N TYR A 56 -3.59 -4.08 6.63
CA TYR A 56 -3.03 -5.33 6.13
C TYR A 56 -4.11 -6.38 5.85
N ALA A 57 -3.78 -7.37 5.02
CA ALA A 57 -4.55 -8.60 4.84
C ALA A 57 -3.65 -9.83 5.06
N THR A 58 -4.26 -10.93 5.50
CA THR A 58 -3.55 -12.20 5.66
C THR A 58 -3.37 -12.87 4.29
N ALA A 59 -2.15 -13.32 3.98
CA ALA A 59 -1.81 -14.00 2.73
C ALA A 59 -1.17 -15.37 3.03
N PRO A 60 -1.93 -16.32 3.61
CA PRO A 60 -1.39 -17.61 4.05
C PRO A 60 -0.80 -18.43 2.89
N GLY A 61 -1.35 -18.30 1.68
CA GLY A 61 -0.81 -18.97 0.49
C GLY A 61 0.58 -18.45 0.06
N LEU A 62 0.96 -17.25 0.49
CA LEU A 62 2.29 -16.66 0.31
C LEU A 62 3.18 -16.84 1.55
N GLY A 63 2.68 -17.49 2.60
CA GLY A 63 3.38 -17.66 3.87
C GLY A 63 3.56 -16.35 4.64
N GLY A 64 2.60 -15.41 4.55
CA GLY A 64 2.78 -14.11 5.17
C GLY A 64 1.55 -13.21 5.22
N ALA A 65 1.82 -11.91 5.28
CA ALA A 65 0.84 -10.83 5.29
C ALA A 65 1.15 -9.82 4.19
N LEU A 66 0.10 -9.23 3.63
CA LEU A 66 0.17 -8.17 2.64
C LEU A 66 -0.27 -6.86 3.29
N VAL A 67 0.66 -5.92 3.39
CA VAL A 67 0.45 -4.59 3.96
C VAL A 67 0.30 -3.58 2.85
N TYR A 68 -0.63 -2.64 3.00
CA TYR A 68 -0.95 -1.64 1.99
C TYR A 68 -0.55 -0.25 2.47
N LEU A 69 0.35 0.40 1.75
CA LEU A 69 0.65 1.83 1.98
C LEU A 69 0.11 2.65 0.81
N SER A 70 -0.50 3.80 1.09
CA SER A 70 -0.68 4.84 0.08
C SER A 70 0.57 5.70 0.02
N VAL A 71 0.95 6.13 -1.18
CA VAL A 71 2.01 7.11 -1.39
C VAL A 71 1.46 8.18 -2.32
N GLU A 72 1.40 9.43 -1.86
CA GLU A 72 1.01 10.58 -2.66
C GLU A 72 2.19 11.50 -2.89
N ASN A 73 2.44 11.86 -4.14
CA ASN A 73 3.47 12.82 -4.50
C ASN A 73 2.95 14.26 -4.32
N LEU A 74 3.44 14.95 -3.30
CA LEU A 74 3.13 16.35 -2.99
C LEU A 74 4.09 17.33 -3.67
N SER A 75 5.13 16.83 -4.31
CA SER A 75 6.15 17.65 -4.96
C SER A 75 5.76 17.98 -6.42
N ALA A 76 6.40 19.00 -6.97
CA ALA A 76 6.29 19.32 -8.40
C ALA A 76 7.11 18.38 -9.31
N LYS A 77 7.91 17.46 -8.74
CA LYS A 77 8.80 16.56 -9.47
C LYS A 77 8.26 15.16 -9.47
N THR A 78 8.58 14.39 -10.51
CA THR A 78 8.28 12.96 -10.54
C THR A 78 9.11 12.22 -9.48
N LEU A 79 8.48 11.30 -8.75
CA LEU A 79 9.11 10.49 -7.70
C LEU A 79 9.12 9.01 -8.07
N ALA A 80 10.29 8.37 -8.00
CA ALA A 80 10.44 6.93 -8.15
C ALA A 80 10.01 6.23 -6.84
N VAL A 81 8.81 5.66 -6.81
CA VAL A 81 8.17 5.20 -5.57
C VAL A 81 8.60 3.80 -5.16
N GLY A 82 8.77 2.91 -6.11
CA GLY A 82 9.14 1.53 -5.84
C GLY A 82 9.22 0.70 -7.12
N ALA A 83 9.45 -0.60 -6.94
CA ALA A 83 9.42 -1.54 -8.06
C ALA A 83 8.06 -1.46 -8.77
N SER A 84 8.09 -1.49 -10.10
CA SER A 84 6.87 -1.46 -10.90
C SER A 84 6.04 -2.72 -10.69
N TYR A 85 4.72 -2.58 -10.64
CA TYR A 85 3.79 -3.71 -10.73
C TYR A 85 3.96 -4.52 -12.02
N LEU A 86 4.56 -3.96 -13.08
CA LEU A 86 4.87 -4.73 -14.29
C LEU A 86 5.95 -5.79 -14.01
N LEU A 87 6.90 -5.49 -13.13
CA LEU A 87 7.93 -6.44 -12.69
C LEU A 87 7.32 -7.61 -11.91
N SER A 88 6.26 -7.35 -11.14
CA SER A 88 5.63 -8.40 -10.33
C SER A 88 4.91 -9.47 -11.18
N ARG A 89 4.65 -9.20 -12.46
CA ARG A 89 4.07 -10.20 -13.39
C ARG A 89 5.05 -11.31 -13.76
N GLU A 90 6.35 -11.07 -13.61
CA GLU A 90 7.40 -12.05 -13.90
C GLU A 90 7.80 -12.87 -12.66
N VAL A 91 7.23 -12.57 -11.50
CA VAL A 91 7.53 -13.26 -10.24
C VAL A 91 6.90 -14.66 -10.26
N ALA A 92 7.75 -15.68 -10.24
CA ALA A 92 7.35 -17.07 -10.29
C ALA A 92 7.52 -17.78 -8.94
N THR A 93 8.37 -17.26 -8.05
CA THR A 93 8.70 -17.88 -6.76
C THR A 93 8.45 -16.96 -5.58
N THR A 94 8.28 -17.55 -4.38
CA THR A 94 8.18 -16.79 -3.13
C THR A 94 9.49 -16.09 -2.79
N ASP A 95 10.64 -16.63 -3.18
CA ASP A 95 11.94 -15.99 -2.96
C ASP A 95 12.09 -14.71 -3.79
N GLU A 96 11.70 -14.76 -5.07
CA GLU A 96 11.62 -13.58 -5.95
C GLU A 96 10.63 -12.55 -5.38
N LEU A 97 9.48 -12.98 -4.86
CA LEU A 97 8.50 -12.07 -4.25
C LEU A 97 9.09 -11.32 -3.05
N TYR A 98 9.77 -12.04 -2.16
CA TYR A 98 10.35 -11.47 -0.93
C TYR A 98 11.69 -10.76 -1.14
N THR A 99 12.22 -10.80 -2.36
CA THR A 99 13.39 -10.00 -2.78
C THR A 99 13.00 -8.88 -3.75
N LEU A 100 11.70 -8.75 -4.07
CA LEU A 100 11.17 -7.75 -4.99
C LEU A 100 11.23 -6.35 -4.36
N GLY A 101 11.76 -5.39 -5.12
CA GLY A 101 11.83 -4.00 -4.71
C GLY A 101 12.97 -3.71 -3.72
N VAL A 102 13.13 -2.43 -3.39
CA VAL A 102 14.18 -1.93 -2.50
C VAL A 102 13.61 -0.83 -1.60
N GLY A 103 14.26 -0.59 -0.46
CA GLY A 103 13.84 0.45 0.48
C GLY A 103 12.67 0.05 1.38
N LEU A 104 12.38 -1.24 1.51
CA LEU A 104 11.45 -1.77 2.51
C LEU A 104 12.19 -2.77 3.40
N THR A 105 11.98 -2.68 4.70
CA THR A 105 12.41 -3.69 5.68
C THR A 105 11.25 -3.98 6.63
N ALA A 106 11.17 -5.18 7.16
CA ALA A 106 10.12 -5.57 8.09
C ALA A 106 10.66 -6.30 9.31
N ARG A 107 10.01 -6.10 10.46
CA ARG A 107 10.25 -6.85 11.68
C ARG A 107 8.93 -7.40 12.22
N CYS A 108 8.83 -8.71 12.36
CA CYS A 108 7.71 -9.37 13.00
C CYS A 108 8.07 -9.67 14.46
N ASP A 109 7.28 -9.15 15.39
CA ASP A 109 7.47 -9.31 16.84
C ASP A 109 8.92 -9.01 17.28
N GLY A 110 9.47 -7.93 16.72
CA GLY A 110 10.83 -7.47 16.99
C GLY A 110 11.93 -8.27 16.28
N LYS A 111 11.62 -9.26 15.45
CA LYS A 111 12.61 -10.03 14.65
C LYS A 111 12.56 -9.64 13.17
N PRO A 112 13.71 -9.42 12.51
CA PRO A 112 13.73 -9.18 11.06
C PRO A 112 13.08 -10.34 10.30
N VAL A 113 12.25 -10.01 9.32
CA VAL A 113 11.62 -10.98 8.41
C VAL A 113 11.86 -10.57 6.96
N ARG A 114 11.75 -11.54 6.05
CA ARG A 114 11.85 -11.24 4.62
C ARG A 114 10.64 -10.41 4.18
N CYS A 115 10.88 -9.42 3.33
CA CYS A 115 9.82 -8.59 2.80
C CYS A 115 10.16 -8.07 1.39
N GLY A 116 9.13 -7.98 0.56
CA GLY A 116 9.23 -7.39 -0.77
C GLY A 116 8.11 -6.39 -1.01
N SER A 117 8.25 -5.57 -2.05
CA SER A 117 7.19 -4.66 -2.45
C SER A 117 7.17 -4.34 -3.93
N PHE A 118 5.98 -4.01 -4.42
CA PHE A 118 5.79 -3.32 -5.68
C PHE A 118 4.77 -2.20 -5.52
N ALA A 119 4.87 -1.21 -6.39
CA ALA A 119 3.97 -0.07 -6.43
C ALA A 119 3.06 -0.16 -7.65
N ALA A 120 1.77 0.09 -7.44
CA ALA A 120 0.76 0.17 -8.47
C ALA A 120 0.12 1.58 -8.47
N PRO A 121 -0.15 2.18 -9.65
CA PRO A 121 -0.81 3.47 -9.70
C PRO A 121 -2.26 3.37 -9.16
N LEU A 122 -2.74 4.42 -8.49
CA LEU A 122 -4.14 4.48 -8.02
C LEU A 122 -5.14 4.95 -9.09
N TYR A 123 -4.67 5.40 -10.25
CA TYR A 123 -5.49 5.98 -11.31
C TYR A 123 -5.36 5.17 -12.61
N GLY A 124 -6.49 4.79 -13.19
CA GLY A 124 -6.59 3.92 -14.37
C GLY A 124 -6.13 4.51 -15.71
N GLU A 125 -5.67 5.75 -15.81
CA GLU A 125 -5.10 6.28 -17.05
C GLU A 125 -3.95 7.27 -16.78
N ASN A 126 -2.77 7.00 -17.34
CA ASN A 126 -1.69 7.95 -17.66
C ASN A 126 -1.14 8.87 -16.55
N ALA A 127 -1.40 8.60 -15.27
CA ALA A 127 -0.93 9.44 -14.17
C ALA A 127 0.49 9.10 -13.65
N ALA A 128 0.94 7.87 -13.90
CA ALA A 128 2.24 7.37 -13.50
C ALA A 128 2.96 6.77 -14.71
N ASP A 129 4.24 7.06 -14.85
CA ASP A 129 5.10 6.42 -15.84
C ASP A 129 5.69 5.16 -15.20
N ALA A 130 5.09 4.01 -15.52
CA ALA A 130 5.58 2.71 -15.09
C ALA A 130 6.53 2.18 -16.16
N SER A 131 7.83 2.12 -15.84
CA SER A 131 8.73 1.26 -16.62
C SER A 131 8.52 -0.20 -16.22
N ALA A 132 9.18 -1.12 -16.92
CA ALA A 132 9.22 -2.52 -16.47
C ALA A 132 9.77 -2.66 -15.04
N PHE A 133 10.58 -1.71 -14.57
CA PHE A 133 11.32 -1.84 -13.31
C PHE A 133 10.81 -0.95 -12.18
N THR A 134 10.36 0.27 -12.49
CA THR A 134 10.04 1.29 -11.48
C THR A 134 8.74 2.00 -11.79
N LEU A 135 7.91 2.21 -10.76
CA LEU A 135 6.76 3.12 -10.86
C LEU A 135 7.20 4.54 -10.49
N ASN A 136 7.02 5.47 -11.44
CA ASN A 136 7.29 6.89 -11.23
C ASN A 136 5.98 7.67 -11.08
N LEU A 137 5.76 8.27 -9.91
CA LEU A 137 4.59 9.10 -9.62
C LEU A 137 4.80 10.53 -10.07
N SER A 138 3.94 11.03 -10.97
CA SER A 138 3.88 12.45 -11.31
C SER A 138 3.39 13.30 -10.13
N ALA A 139 3.59 14.62 -10.22
CA ALA A 139 3.12 15.56 -9.21
C ALA A 139 1.60 15.44 -8.96
N GLY A 140 1.19 15.43 -7.68
CA GLY A 140 -0.21 15.31 -7.25
C GLY A 140 -0.84 13.95 -7.53
N ARG A 141 -0.03 12.91 -7.79
CA ARG A 141 -0.51 11.55 -8.06
C ARG A 141 -0.19 10.59 -6.93
N GLY A 142 -1.04 9.58 -6.80
CA GLY A 142 -0.94 8.55 -5.77
C GLY A 142 -0.67 7.16 -6.34
N ALA A 143 0.06 6.36 -5.57
CA ALA A 143 0.27 4.93 -5.79
C ALA A 143 -0.11 4.15 -4.52
N MET A 144 -0.37 2.86 -4.71
CA MET A 144 -0.44 1.89 -3.64
C MET A 144 0.84 1.06 -3.64
N LEU A 145 1.53 1.01 -2.50
CA LEU A 145 2.63 0.08 -2.27
C LEU A 145 2.06 -1.18 -1.62
N HIS A 146 2.26 -2.30 -2.31
CA HIS A 146 1.93 -3.64 -1.84
C HIS A 146 3.17 -4.23 -1.19
N CYS A 147 3.13 -4.45 0.12
CA CYS A 147 4.26 -4.87 0.93
C CYS A 147 4.03 -6.30 1.45
N PHE A 148 4.75 -7.28 0.89
CA PHE A 148 4.71 -8.66 1.35
C PHE A 148 5.67 -8.83 2.51
N CYS A 149 5.21 -9.40 3.61
CA CYS A 149 6.04 -9.71 4.77
C CYS A 149 5.85 -11.17 5.16
N GLU A 150 6.94 -11.91 5.26
CA GLU A 150 6.92 -13.29 5.74
C GLU A 150 6.68 -13.29 7.25
N VAL A 151 5.47 -13.69 7.67
CA VAL A 151 5.07 -13.67 9.08
C VAL A 151 4.54 -15.05 9.50
N PRO A 152 4.87 -15.53 10.71
CA PRO A 152 4.34 -16.79 11.22
C PRO A 152 2.84 -16.64 11.54
N GLU A 153 2.09 -17.74 11.55
CA GLU A 153 0.64 -17.72 11.79
C GLU A 153 0.21 -17.12 13.13
N ASN A 154 1.11 -16.99 14.11
CA ASN A 154 0.85 -16.52 15.48
C ASN A 154 1.49 -15.14 15.78
N TRP A 155 1.83 -14.35 14.76
CA TRP A 155 2.37 -13.00 14.94
C TRP A 155 1.38 -12.07 15.63
N GLU A 156 1.89 -11.01 16.29
CA GLU A 156 1.06 -9.99 16.95
C GLU A 156 1.32 -8.58 16.38
N THR A 157 2.59 -8.28 16.13
CA THR A 157 3.05 -6.97 15.65
C THR A 157 3.99 -7.10 14.46
N LEU A 158 3.80 -6.23 13.48
CA LEU A 158 4.64 -6.17 12.28
C LEU A 158 5.04 -4.71 12.04
N GLU A 159 6.33 -4.44 12.17
CA GLU A 159 6.92 -3.12 11.93
C GLU A 159 7.46 -3.07 10.51
N LEU A 160 6.95 -2.18 9.66
CA LEU A 160 7.45 -1.94 8.32
C LEU A 160 8.20 -0.63 8.29
N THR A 161 9.45 -0.66 7.85
CA THR A 161 10.22 0.55 7.60
C THR A 161 10.38 0.77 6.11
N TYR A 162 9.81 1.88 5.63
CA TYR A 162 9.88 2.33 4.25
C TYR A 162 10.86 3.50 4.11
N GLN A 163 11.81 3.37 3.19
CA GLN A 163 12.89 4.30 2.92
C GLN A 163 13.11 4.38 1.40
N PRO A 164 12.31 5.17 0.68
CA PRO A 164 12.45 5.29 -0.75
C PRO A 164 13.66 6.14 -1.15
N ALA A 165 14.17 5.92 -2.36
CA ALA A 165 15.36 6.60 -2.87
C ALA A 165 15.23 8.14 -2.88
N PHE A 166 14.04 8.68 -3.17
CA PHE A 166 13.82 10.14 -3.21
C PHE A 166 13.81 10.82 -1.83
N ALA A 167 13.73 10.03 -0.76
CA ALA A 167 13.74 10.46 0.64
C ALA A 167 14.62 9.55 1.51
N ALA A 168 15.77 9.13 0.97
CA ALA A 168 16.65 8.15 1.62
C ALA A 168 17.20 8.62 2.98
N GLY A 169 17.22 9.92 3.27
CA GLY A 169 17.65 10.45 4.58
C GLY A 169 16.61 10.34 5.70
N GLN A 170 15.36 9.97 5.38
CA GLN A 170 14.25 9.98 6.33
C GLN A 170 13.42 8.69 6.19
N PRO A 171 13.89 7.56 6.76
CA PRO A 171 13.09 6.35 6.82
C PRO A 171 11.84 6.57 7.68
N MET A 172 10.76 5.86 7.34
CA MET A 172 9.51 5.88 8.09
C MET A 172 9.15 4.50 8.56
N THR A 173 8.68 4.39 9.80
CA THR A 173 8.25 3.14 10.39
C THR A 173 6.75 3.16 10.64
N PHE A 174 6.08 2.12 10.15
CA PHE A 174 4.68 1.84 10.37
C PHE A 174 4.55 0.59 11.23
N VAL A 175 3.63 0.60 12.19
CA VAL A 175 3.39 -0.54 13.07
C VAL A 175 2.01 -1.09 12.78
N VAL A 176 1.96 -2.30 12.24
CA VAL A 176 0.76 -3.07 12.00
C VAL A 176 0.52 -3.97 13.22
N ARG A 177 -0.70 -3.93 13.75
CA ARG A 177 -1.16 -4.80 14.83
C ARG A 177 -2.16 -5.80 14.29
N ARG A 178 -1.91 -7.07 14.54
CA ARG A 178 -2.82 -8.13 14.14
C ARG A 178 -4.20 -7.94 14.76
N GLY A 179 -5.25 -8.19 13.98
CA GLY A 179 -6.65 -8.07 14.36
C GLY A 179 -7.17 -6.62 14.41
N ALA A 180 -6.34 -5.65 14.81
CA ALA A 180 -6.73 -4.25 14.86
C ALA A 180 -6.67 -3.56 13.49
N ASP A 181 -5.63 -3.87 12.70
CA ASP A 181 -5.33 -3.19 11.44
C ASP A 181 -5.72 -4.02 10.21
N GLU A 182 -6.48 -5.11 10.43
CA GLU A 182 -6.88 -6.02 9.36
C GLU A 182 -7.97 -5.39 8.50
N VAL A 183 -7.75 -5.41 7.20
CA VAL A 183 -8.65 -4.81 6.21
C VAL A 183 -8.95 -5.78 5.08
N GLN A 184 -10.13 -5.62 4.50
CA GLN A 184 -10.57 -6.38 3.33
C GLN A 184 -10.53 -5.45 2.12
N LEU A 185 -9.34 -5.32 1.51
CA LEU A 185 -9.07 -4.37 0.42
C LEU A 185 -9.21 -4.94 -1.00
N GLY A 186 -9.76 -6.15 -1.14
CA GLY A 186 -9.94 -6.82 -2.43
C GLY A 186 -9.48 -8.28 -2.36
N PRO A 187 -9.42 -8.99 -3.51
CA PRO A 187 -8.87 -10.34 -3.54
C PRO A 187 -7.40 -10.31 -3.13
N VAL A 188 -7.07 -11.09 -2.09
CA VAL A 188 -5.69 -11.27 -1.64
C VAL A 188 -5.05 -12.38 -2.49
N PRO A 189 -3.87 -12.17 -3.08
CA PRO A 189 -3.20 -13.21 -3.84
C PRO A 189 -2.85 -14.39 -2.94
N ALA A 190 -3.15 -15.59 -3.41
CA ALA A 190 -2.84 -16.84 -2.73
C ALA A 190 -1.57 -17.51 -3.28
N SER A 191 -1.02 -17.02 -4.40
CA SER A 191 0.22 -17.53 -4.99
C SER A 191 1.03 -16.41 -5.67
N PRO A 192 2.36 -16.58 -5.86
CA PRO A 192 3.19 -15.58 -6.56
C PRO A 192 2.67 -15.26 -7.96
N ALA A 193 2.14 -16.24 -8.68
CA ALA A 193 1.57 -16.07 -10.02
C ALA A 193 0.34 -15.14 -10.04
N GLU A 194 -0.42 -15.08 -8.96
CA GLU A 194 -1.60 -14.20 -8.83
C GLU A 194 -1.21 -12.76 -8.46
N VAL A 195 0.03 -12.51 -8.04
CA VAL A 195 0.46 -11.17 -7.63
C VAL A 195 0.33 -10.16 -8.79
N GLY A 196 0.58 -10.59 -10.02
CA GLY A 196 0.43 -9.76 -11.22
C GLY A 196 -1.01 -9.40 -11.59
N SER A 197 -2.03 -10.08 -11.04
CA SER A 197 -3.45 -9.85 -11.35
C SER A 197 -4.17 -8.95 -10.34
N VAL A 198 -3.61 -8.78 -9.13
CA VAL A 198 -4.15 -7.89 -8.06
C VAL A 198 -4.22 -6.42 -8.52
N VAL A 199 -3.43 -6.08 -9.54
CA VAL A 199 -3.20 -4.73 -10.05
C VAL A 199 -3.91 -4.41 -11.36
N ASP A 200 -4.58 -5.39 -11.98
CA ASP A 200 -5.39 -5.21 -13.21
C ASP A 200 -6.85 -4.76 -12.91
N LEU A 201 -7.10 -4.21 -11.71
CA LEU A 201 -8.41 -3.77 -11.20
C LEU A 201 -8.73 -2.29 -11.46
#